data_AF-A0A4Q3J940-F1
#
_entry.id   AF-A0A4Q3J940-F1
#
_cell.length_a   1.000
_cell.length_b   1.000
_cell.length_c   1.000
_cell.angle_alpha   90.00
_cell.angle_beta   90.00
_cell.angle_gamma   90.00
#
_symmetry.space_group_name_H-M   'P 1'
#
loop_
_entity.id
_entity.type
_entity.pdbx_description
1 polymer ?
#
loop_
_entity_poly.entity_id
_entity_poly.type
_entity_poly.pdbx_seq_one_letter_code
_entity_poly.pdbx_strand_id
1 'polypeptide(L)'
;MVDPQPTSSPEQSAPVRKPAGTEPPPPPAPPSANVGKFEFGSYGRIHAAIDGRGGPGRDADIVAHGSRLDDDNYVELEFRREDKWFLRGQDPVTTRVVSTIAFGDPLFHNTGDFSARLAVRNLYIEERDIGYKGLAVWVGSRMYRGDDAYLLNWWPLDNLNTVGGGIRLNLPSRTEIGLHAGTNSLNNSYFTQSGLRPVGNNQFGTTTVPILNRPKVIESLRAEQLFMLDGKAGLKAVAYGEL
;
A
#
# COMPACT_ATOMS: atom_id res chain seq x y z
N MET A 1 -84.56 28.99 -1.60
CA MET A 1 -83.48 29.13 -2.60
C MET A 1 -82.78 30.44 -2.31
N VAL A 2 -81.44 30.45 -2.41
CA VAL A 2 -80.49 31.53 -2.07
C VAL A 2 -79.80 31.30 -0.70
N ASP A 3 -78.65 30.64 -0.77
CA ASP A 3 -77.59 30.70 0.24
C ASP A 3 -76.95 32.10 0.27
N PRO A 4 -76.53 32.59 1.45
CA PRO A 4 -75.49 33.60 1.54
C PRO A 4 -74.14 33.01 1.99
N GLN A 5 -73.11 33.51 1.31
CA GLN A 5 -71.68 33.19 1.39
C GLN A 5 -71.04 33.25 2.80
N PRO A 6 -69.91 32.54 3.01
CA PRO A 6 -69.11 32.64 4.22
C PRO A 6 -68.35 33.97 4.29
N THR A 7 -68.45 34.66 5.42
CA THR A 7 -67.64 35.85 5.74
C THR A 7 -66.35 35.42 6.44
N SER A 8 -65.22 35.85 5.88
CA SER A 8 -63.86 35.61 6.35
C SER A 8 -63.56 36.28 7.68
N SER A 9 -62.95 35.54 8.61
CA SER A 9 -62.39 36.08 9.85
C SER A 9 -61.02 36.73 9.60
N PRO A 10 -60.65 37.77 10.36
CA PRO A 10 -59.55 38.68 10.03
C PRO A 10 -58.14 38.12 10.32
N GLU A 11 -57.20 38.56 9.47
CA GLU A 11 -55.74 38.38 9.51
C GLU A 11 -55.14 38.58 10.91
N GLN A 12 -54.45 37.54 11.39
CA GLN A 12 -53.63 37.60 12.59
C GLN A 12 -52.24 38.12 12.20
N SER A 13 -51.92 39.36 12.59
CA SER A 13 -50.64 40.01 12.34
C SER A 13 -49.52 39.37 13.17
N ALA A 14 -48.55 38.76 12.48
CA ALA A 14 -47.32 38.27 13.12
C ALA A 14 -46.39 39.46 13.47
N PRO A 15 -45.69 39.42 14.61
CA PRO A 15 -44.80 40.50 15.02
C PRO A 15 -43.52 40.54 14.16
N VAL A 16 -43.14 41.74 13.72
CA VAL A 16 -41.92 42.02 12.96
C VAL A 16 -40.68 41.69 13.81
N ARG A 17 -39.93 40.64 13.44
CA ARG A 17 -38.59 40.39 14.00
C ARG A 17 -37.60 41.42 13.45
N LYS A 18 -36.93 42.16 14.35
CA LYS A 18 -35.74 42.95 14.00
C LYS A 18 -34.63 42.02 13.48
N PRO A 19 -33.90 42.37 12.41
CA PRO A 19 -32.78 41.58 11.94
C PRO A 19 -31.69 41.52 13.01
N ALA A 20 -31.21 40.31 13.31
CA ALA A 20 -30.01 40.11 14.11
C ALA A 20 -28.83 40.75 13.36
N GLY A 21 -28.08 41.62 14.06
CA GLY A 21 -26.85 42.20 13.53
C GLY A 21 -25.85 41.10 13.21
N THR A 22 -25.22 41.20 12.04
CA THR A 22 -24.16 40.30 11.59
C THR A 22 -22.96 40.42 12.52
N GLU A 23 -22.66 39.37 13.26
CA GLU A 23 -21.41 39.27 14.03
C GLU A 23 -20.23 39.25 13.04
N PRO A 24 -19.16 40.01 13.29
CA PRO A 24 -17.99 40.02 12.40
C PRO A 24 -17.38 38.61 12.31
N PRO A 25 -16.88 38.21 11.12
CA PRO A 25 -16.34 36.88 10.93
C PRO A 25 -15.14 36.64 11.86
N PRO A 26 -14.98 35.41 12.39
CA PRO A 26 -13.86 35.08 13.24
C PRO A 26 -12.53 35.31 12.49
N PRO A 27 -11.46 35.70 13.20
CA PRO A 27 -10.16 35.88 12.60
C PRO A 27 -9.68 34.58 11.92
N PRO A 28 -8.94 34.68 10.81
CA PRO A 28 -8.46 33.50 10.10
C PRO A 28 -7.62 32.63 11.02
N ALA A 29 -7.88 31.32 10.99
CA ALA A 29 -7.10 30.36 11.73
C ALA A 29 -5.61 30.51 11.38
N PRO A 30 -4.70 30.37 12.36
CA PRO A 30 -3.27 30.39 12.07
C PRO A 30 -2.96 29.31 11.01
N PRO A 31 -2.05 29.57 10.07
CA PRO A 31 -1.69 28.60 9.05
C PRO A 31 -1.23 27.30 9.73
N SER A 32 -1.80 26.17 9.33
CA SER A 32 -1.45 24.87 9.89
C SER A 32 0.03 24.59 9.65
N ALA A 33 0.72 24.06 10.68
CA ALA A 33 2.14 23.69 10.58
C ALA A 33 2.39 22.62 9.50
N ASN A 34 1.35 21.88 9.12
CA ASN A 34 1.35 20.88 8.07
C ASN A 34 0.03 20.87 7.28
N VAL A 35 0.09 20.32 6.09
CA VAL A 35 -1.09 19.94 5.29
C VAL A 35 -0.98 18.44 5.03
N GLY A 36 -2.05 17.70 5.30
CA GLY A 36 -2.06 16.25 5.14
C GLY A 36 -3.22 15.72 4.31
N LYS A 37 -3.01 14.57 3.69
CA LYS A 37 -3.99 13.84 2.89
C LYS A 37 -3.98 12.35 3.26
N PHE A 38 -5.14 11.72 3.08
CA PHE A 38 -5.25 10.27 3.09
C PHE A 38 -5.46 9.79 1.66
N GLU A 39 -4.74 8.76 1.25
CA GLU A 39 -4.87 8.16 -0.06
C GLU A 39 -5.21 6.68 0.09
N PHE A 40 -6.04 6.22 -0.84
CA PHE A 40 -6.42 4.83 -0.96
C PHE A 40 -6.01 4.34 -2.35
N GLY A 41 -5.36 3.18 -2.40
CA GLY A 41 -5.01 2.49 -3.63
C GLY A 41 -5.45 1.03 -3.54
N SER A 42 -5.61 0.40 -4.70
CA SER A 42 -5.84 -1.03 -4.76
C SER A 42 -5.19 -1.63 -5.99
N TYR A 43 -4.92 -2.93 -5.89
CA TYR A 43 -4.49 -3.76 -7.00
C TYR A 43 -5.21 -5.10 -6.86
N GLY A 44 -5.55 -5.76 -7.96
CA GLY A 44 -6.14 -7.09 -7.85
C GLY A 44 -6.48 -7.70 -9.17
N ARG A 45 -6.83 -8.99 -9.09
CA ARG A 45 -7.23 -9.84 -10.19
C ARG A 45 -8.29 -10.79 -9.69
N ILE A 46 -9.39 -10.88 -10.43
CA ILE A 46 -10.54 -11.72 -10.11
C ILE A 46 -10.93 -12.48 -11.38
N HIS A 47 -11.01 -13.79 -11.27
CA HIS A 47 -11.36 -14.69 -12.36
C HIS A 47 -12.76 -15.25 -12.14
N ALA A 48 -13.50 -15.35 -13.24
CA ALA A 48 -14.71 -16.15 -13.33
C ALA A 48 -14.51 -17.13 -14.48
N ALA A 49 -14.31 -18.41 -14.15
CA ALA A 49 -14.04 -19.44 -15.13
C ALA A 49 -14.72 -20.76 -14.73
N ILE A 50 -15.14 -21.53 -15.74
CA ILE A 50 -15.73 -22.86 -15.60
C ILE A 50 -14.98 -23.86 -16.48
N ASP A 51 -14.85 -25.11 -16.03
CA ASP A 51 -14.16 -26.17 -16.77
C ASP A 51 -15.06 -26.96 -17.75
N GLY A 52 -16.29 -26.48 -17.96
CA GLY A 52 -17.32 -27.15 -18.78
C GLY A 52 -17.93 -28.40 -18.14
N ARG A 53 -17.43 -28.86 -16.99
CA ARG A 53 -17.94 -29.97 -16.17
C ARG A 53 -18.58 -29.49 -14.87
N GLY A 54 -18.69 -28.18 -14.68
CA GLY A 54 -19.26 -27.54 -13.50
C GLY A 54 -18.24 -27.26 -12.40
N GLY A 55 -16.95 -27.52 -12.63
CA GLY A 55 -15.84 -27.12 -11.77
C GLY A 55 -15.30 -25.72 -12.11
N PRO A 56 -14.48 -25.13 -11.22
CA PRO A 56 -13.79 -23.88 -11.51
C PRO A 56 -12.79 -24.05 -12.65
N GLY A 57 -12.47 -22.94 -13.34
CA GLY A 57 -11.34 -22.89 -14.26
C GLY A 57 -10.02 -23.26 -13.57
N ARG A 58 -9.05 -23.71 -14.35
CA ARG A 58 -7.72 -24.09 -13.87
C ARG A 58 -6.66 -23.24 -14.56
N ASP A 59 -5.55 -23.02 -13.87
CA ASP A 59 -4.34 -22.48 -14.45
C ASP A 59 -3.86 -23.39 -15.60
N ALA A 60 -3.57 -22.78 -16.74
CA ALA A 60 -3.11 -23.43 -17.96
C ALA A 60 -1.61 -23.25 -18.20
N ASP A 61 -0.91 -22.57 -17.30
CA ASP A 61 0.51 -22.26 -17.44
C ASP A 61 1.37 -23.54 -17.41
N ILE A 62 2.24 -23.66 -18.40
CA ILE A 62 3.18 -24.79 -18.59
C ILE A 62 4.65 -24.35 -18.56
N VAL A 63 4.89 -23.09 -18.21
CA VAL A 63 6.22 -22.47 -18.14
C VAL A 63 6.46 -21.89 -16.75
N ALA A 64 7.73 -21.61 -16.41
CA ALA A 64 8.08 -21.11 -15.08
C ALA A 64 7.52 -19.71 -14.76
N HIS A 65 7.30 -18.89 -15.79
CA HIS A 65 6.68 -17.56 -15.70
C HIS A 65 5.60 -17.46 -16.77
N GLY A 66 4.41 -17.95 -16.44
CA GLY A 66 3.29 -17.93 -17.35
C GLY A 66 2.50 -16.62 -17.29
N SER A 67 1.32 -16.63 -17.90
CA SER A 67 0.54 -15.40 -18.04
C SER A 67 -0.04 -15.01 -16.69
N ARG A 68 0.19 -13.77 -16.27
CA ARG A 68 -0.44 -13.19 -15.09
C ARG A 68 -1.98 -13.19 -15.16
N LEU A 69 -2.56 -13.47 -16.33
CA LEU A 69 -4.00 -13.61 -16.54
C LEU A 69 -4.56 -14.97 -16.09
N ASP A 70 -3.73 -15.99 -15.90
CA ASP A 70 -4.16 -17.35 -15.52
C ASP A 70 -3.92 -17.67 -14.03
N ASP A 71 -3.26 -16.74 -13.37
CA ASP A 71 -2.72 -16.75 -12.01
C ASP A 71 -3.86 -16.49 -10.97
N ASP A 72 -3.80 -17.04 -9.74
CA ASP A 72 -4.95 -17.11 -8.78
C ASP A 72 -5.63 -15.76 -8.43
N ASN A 73 -6.86 -15.80 -7.88
CA ASN A 73 -7.53 -14.59 -7.39
C ASN A 73 -6.70 -13.88 -6.31
N TYR A 74 -6.64 -12.55 -6.41
CA TYR A 74 -5.78 -11.76 -5.54
C TYR A 74 -6.28 -10.32 -5.42
N VAL A 75 -6.18 -9.72 -4.23
CA VAL A 75 -6.41 -8.29 -4.05
C VAL A 75 -5.47 -7.71 -3.01
N GLU A 76 -4.97 -6.51 -3.27
CA GLU A 76 -4.25 -5.64 -2.35
C GLU A 76 -5.06 -4.37 -2.12
N LEU A 77 -5.16 -3.97 -0.86
CA LEU A 77 -5.70 -2.70 -0.42
C LEU A 77 -4.58 -1.91 0.22
N GLU A 78 -4.33 -0.71 -0.30
CA GLU A 78 -3.29 0.17 0.17
C GLU A 78 -3.87 1.44 0.79
N PHE A 79 -3.37 1.77 1.96
CA PHE A 79 -3.72 2.96 2.71
C PHE A 79 -2.46 3.79 2.93
N ARG A 80 -2.53 5.07 2.57
CA ARG A 80 -1.42 6.01 2.76
C ARG A 80 -1.87 7.24 3.50
N ARG A 81 -1.08 7.66 4.49
CA ARG A 81 -1.17 8.99 5.08
C ARG A 81 0.06 9.77 4.65
N GLU A 82 -0.14 10.92 4.03
CA GLU A 82 0.95 11.83 3.65
C GLU A 82 0.74 13.16 4.34
N ASP A 83 1.77 13.66 5.02
CA ASP A 83 1.79 14.95 5.70
C ASP A 83 2.98 15.77 5.19
N LYS A 84 2.70 16.99 4.73
CA LYS A 84 3.70 17.95 4.27
C LYS A 84 3.91 19.01 5.33
N TRP A 85 5.13 19.10 5.84
CA TRP A 85 5.54 19.99 6.91
C TRP A 85 6.23 21.23 6.36
N PHE A 86 5.80 22.41 6.82
CA PHE A 86 6.34 23.69 6.38
C PHE A 86 7.22 24.28 7.49
N LEU A 87 8.49 23.88 7.50
CA LEU A 87 9.48 24.46 8.41
C LEU A 87 9.88 25.84 7.90
N ARG A 88 9.94 26.83 8.81
CA ARG A 88 10.17 28.24 8.45
C ARG A 88 11.49 28.40 7.70
N GLY A 89 11.41 28.90 6.47
CA GLY A 89 12.59 29.19 5.63
C GLY A 89 13.27 27.96 5.03
N GLN A 90 12.63 26.79 5.07
CA GLN A 90 13.13 25.56 4.48
C GLN A 90 12.17 25.02 3.42
N ASP A 91 12.70 24.20 2.51
CA ASP A 91 11.87 23.39 1.63
C ASP A 91 10.99 22.45 2.48
N PRO A 92 9.74 22.19 2.05
CA PRO A 92 8.82 21.38 2.82
C PRO A 92 9.25 19.91 2.86
N VAL A 93 9.17 19.31 4.05
CA VAL A 93 9.46 17.89 4.28
C VAL A 93 8.17 17.10 4.16
N THR A 94 8.21 15.91 3.56
CA THR A 94 7.02 15.06 3.38
C THR A 94 7.18 13.74 4.14
N THR A 95 6.32 13.53 5.13
CA THR A 95 6.17 12.24 5.82
C THR A 95 5.11 11.41 5.11
N ARG A 96 5.38 10.12 4.90
CA ARG A 96 4.44 9.18 4.31
C ARG A 96 4.42 7.86 5.06
N VAL A 97 3.26 7.48 5.58
CA VAL A 97 3.01 6.16 6.18
C VAL A 97 2.22 5.33 5.18
N VAL A 98 2.68 4.11 4.91
CA VAL A 98 2.05 3.19 3.94
C VAL A 98 1.74 1.87 4.63
N SER A 99 0.50 1.40 4.45
CA SER A 99 0.06 0.05 4.82
C SER A 99 -0.58 -0.62 3.62
N THR A 100 -0.19 -1.86 3.31
CA THR A 100 -0.81 -2.67 2.25
C THR A 100 -1.23 -4.01 2.82
N ILE A 101 -2.52 -4.32 2.73
CA ILE A 101 -3.08 -5.62 3.11
C ILE A 101 -3.41 -6.38 1.84
N ALA A 102 -2.97 -7.63 1.76
CA ALA A 102 -3.28 -8.52 0.66
C ALA A 102 -4.12 -9.70 1.09
N PHE A 103 -4.98 -10.11 0.17
CA PHE A 103 -5.86 -11.27 0.27
C PHE A 103 -5.52 -12.18 -0.91
N GLY A 104 -5.12 -13.41 -0.62
CA GLY A 104 -4.87 -14.45 -1.61
C GLY A 104 -6.02 -15.44 -1.70
N ASP A 105 -6.11 -16.14 -2.83
CA ASP A 105 -7.09 -17.19 -3.08
C ASP A 105 -7.06 -18.29 -1.98
N PRO A 106 -8.23 -18.81 -1.55
CA PRO A 106 -9.59 -18.46 -1.99
C PRO A 106 -10.09 -17.11 -1.44
N LEU A 107 -10.61 -16.25 -2.32
CA LEU A 107 -11.25 -14.98 -1.93
C LEU A 107 -12.76 -15.09 -1.69
N PHE A 108 -13.44 -15.96 -2.44
CA PHE A 108 -14.88 -16.12 -2.38
C PHE A 108 -15.26 -17.38 -1.60
N HIS A 109 -16.30 -17.26 -0.79
CA HIS A 109 -16.77 -18.31 0.13
C HIS A 109 -17.61 -19.37 -0.61
N ASN A 110 -17.00 -20.07 -1.56
CA ASN A 110 -17.69 -21.03 -2.42
C ASN A 110 -17.77 -22.44 -1.82
N THR A 111 -16.92 -22.74 -0.83
CA THR A 111 -16.78 -24.08 -0.22
C THR A 111 -17.44 -24.21 1.16
N GLY A 112 -17.92 -23.10 1.73
CA GLY A 112 -18.38 -23.07 3.12
C GLY A 112 -17.26 -22.96 4.16
N ASP A 113 -15.98 -23.04 3.77
CA ASP A 113 -14.84 -22.79 4.67
C ASP A 113 -14.56 -21.28 4.81
N PHE A 114 -14.54 -20.80 6.05
CA PHE A 114 -14.30 -19.38 6.38
C PHE A 114 -12.81 -19.15 6.67
N SER A 115 -11.96 -19.45 5.69
CA SER A 115 -10.52 -19.26 5.76
C SER A 115 -10.06 -18.24 4.71
N ALA A 116 -9.18 -17.31 5.10
CA ALA A 116 -8.65 -16.27 4.22
C ALA A 116 -7.12 -16.21 4.35
N ARG A 117 -6.42 -16.13 3.21
CA ARG A 117 -4.96 -15.96 3.19
C ARG A 117 -4.64 -14.47 3.22
N LEU A 118 -4.30 -13.96 4.40
CA LEU A 118 -4.02 -12.56 4.63
C LEU A 118 -2.53 -12.29 4.81
N ALA A 119 -2.05 -11.19 4.25
CA ALA A 119 -0.68 -10.71 4.49
C ALA A 119 -0.64 -9.18 4.59
N VAL A 120 0.08 -8.66 5.58
CA VAL A 120 0.49 -7.24 5.59
C VAL A 120 1.78 -7.15 4.77
N ARG A 121 1.67 -6.65 3.54
CA ARG A 121 2.78 -6.66 2.56
C ARG A 121 3.67 -5.44 2.66
N ASN A 122 3.10 -4.30 3.02
CA ASN A 122 3.83 -3.09 3.36
C ASN A 122 3.32 -2.57 4.69
N LEU A 123 4.25 -2.13 5.54
CA LEU A 123 4.01 -1.32 6.72
C LEU A 123 5.29 -0.55 7.00
N TYR A 124 5.39 0.66 6.43
CA TYR A 124 6.59 1.47 6.55
C TYR A 124 6.25 2.96 6.63
N ILE A 125 7.22 3.73 7.14
CA ILE A 125 7.24 5.18 7.09
C ILE A 125 8.38 5.62 6.15
N GLU A 126 8.16 6.67 5.38
CA GLU A 126 9.17 7.31 4.55
C GLU A 126 9.14 8.83 4.78
N GLU A 127 10.31 9.42 4.96
CA GLU A 127 10.53 10.86 4.98
C GLU A 127 11.20 11.29 3.68
N ARG A 128 10.70 12.36 3.07
CA ARG A 128 11.27 12.96 1.85
C ARG A 128 11.69 14.39 2.08
N ASP A 129 12.74 14.79 1.39
CA ASP A 129 13.33 16.12 1.40
C ASP A 129 13.85 16.55 2.79
N ILE A 130 14.11 15.58 3.67
CA ILE A 130 14.70 15.83 4.99
C ILE A 130 16.18 16.21 4.84
N GLY A 131 16.51 17.47 5.14
CA GLY A 131 17.88 18.00 5.09
C GLY A 131 18.46 18.21 3.68
N TYR A 132 18.03 17.46 2.67
CA TYR A 132 18.44 17.62 1.28
C TYR A 132 17.30 17.28 0.31
N LYS A 133 17.10 18.14 -0.69
CA LYS A 133 16.05 17.96 -1.70
C LYS A 133 16.30 16.74 -2.59
N GLY A 134 15.30 15.89 -2.73
CA GLY A 134 15.35 14.63 -3.47
C GLY A 134 15.80 13.44 -2.63
N LEU A 135 16.22 13.64 -1.38
CA LEU A 135 16.53 12.56 -0.44
C LEU A 135 15.22 11.95 0.09
N ALA A 136 15.13 10.63 0.10
CA ALA A 136 14.06 9.88 0.75
C ALA A 136 14.66 8.79 1.63
N VAL A 137 14.17 8.67 2.86
CA VAL A 137 14.60 7.65 3.82
C VAL A 137 13.37 6.91 4.31
N TRP A 138 13.40 5.58 4.31
CA TRP A 138 12.30 4.77 4.79
C TRP A 138 12.75 3.69 5.76
N VAL A 139 11.83 3.28 6.64
CA VAL A 139 12.01 2.16 7.57
C VAL A 139 10.69 1.41 7.77
N GLY A 140 10.76 0.09 7.81
CA GLY A 140 9.61 -0.79 8.06
C GLY A 140 9.61 -2.04 7.17
N SER A 141 8.45 -2.69 7.09
CA SER A 141 8.21 -3.79 6.17
C SER A 141 7.86 -3.24 4.79
N ARG A 142 8.62 -3.60 3.76
CA ARG A 142 8.40 -3.11 2.40
C ARG A 142 8.64 -4.22 1.38
N MET A 143 7.75 -4.30 0.40
CA MET A 143 8.03 -4.86 -0.90
C MET A 143 8.95 -3.89 -1.65
N TYR A 144 10.24 -3.99 -1.41
CA TYR A 144 11.23 -3.23 -2.16
C TYR A 144 11.31 -3.89 -3.54
N ARG A 145 10.81 -3.20 -4.56
CA ARG A 145 10.62 -3.68 -5.95
C ARG A 145 10.87 -2.55 -6.93
N GLY A 146 11.47 -2.89 -8.06
CA GLY A 146 11.60 -2.03 -9.23
C GLY A 146 10.68 -2.50 -10.35
N ASP A 147 11.20 -2.44 -11.57
CA ASP A 147 10.44 -2.69 -12.79
C ASP A 147 10.03 -4.15 -12.93
N ASP A 148 8.86 -4.40 -13.52
CA ASP A 148 8.36 -5.73 -13.83
C ASP A 148 8.04 -5.92 -15.31
N ALA A 149 8.13 -7.17 -15.75
CA ALA A 149 7.41 -7.65 -16.91
C ALA A 149 6.00 -8.04 -16.45
N TYR A 150 5.12 -7.04 -16.37
CA TYR A 150 3.81 -7.16 -15.73
C TYR A 150 3.00 -8.41 -16.16
N LEU A 151 2.89 -8.64 -17.48
CA LEU A 151 2.12 -9.78 -18.02
C LEU A 151 2.74 -11.15 -17.70
N LEU A 152 4.03 -11.21 -17.39
CA LEU A 152 4.74 -12.44 -17.05
C LEU A 152 4.88 -12.63 -15.53
N ASN A 153 4.27 -11.75 -14.73
CA ASN A 153 4.38 -11.74 -13.26
C ASN A 153 5.84 -11.82 -12.77
N TRP A 154 6.75 -11.16 -13.49
CA TRP A 154 8.18 -11.33 -13.31
C TRP A 154 8.87 -10.00 -13.02
N TRP A 155 9.61 -9.95 -11.90
CA TRP A 155 10.46 -8.83 -11.52
C TRP A 155 11.92 -9.24 -11.76
N PRO A 156 12.56 -8.78 -12.85
CA PRO A 156 13.92 -9.15 -13.18
C PRO A 156 14.95 -8.65 -12.18
N LEU A 157 14.67 -7.52 -11.54
CA LEU A 157 15.57 -6.84 -10.61
C LEU A 157 14.85 -6.65 -9.28
N ASP A 158 15.64 -6.41 -8.23
CA ASP A 158 15.20 -5.80 -6.97
C ASP A 158 13.88 -6.31 -6.35
N ASN A 159 13.51 -7.59 -6.47
CA ASN A 159 12.29 -8.16 -5.86
C ASN A 159 12.51 -8.62 -4.42
N LEU A 160 12.66 -7.66 -3.51
CA LEU A 160 13.04 -7.90 -2.12
C LEU A 160 11.90 -7.54 -1.17
N ASN A 161 11.30 -8.56 -0.55
CA ASN A 161 10.41 -8.33 0.59
C ASN A 161 11.25 -8.37 1.87
N THR A 162 11.39 -7.24 2.55
CA THR A 162 12.21 -7.13 3.76
C THR A 162 11.52 -6.30 4.85
N VAL A 163 11.91 -6.57 6.09
CA VAL A 163 11.79 -5.62 7.19
C VAL A 163 13.17 -4.98 7.36
N GLY A 164 13.25 -3.68 7.15
CA GLY A 164 14.53 -2.97 7.11
C GLY A 164 14.35 -1.49 6.84
N GLY A 165 15.28 -0.92 6.08
CA GLY A 165 15.21 0.48 5.67
C GLY A 165 16.06 0.76 4.45
N GLY A 166 15.89 1.96 3.90
CA GLY A 166 16.67 2.37 2.75
C GLY A 166 16.69 3.87 2.57
N ILE A 167 17.67 4.29 1.79
CA ILE A 167 17.91 5.68 1.41
C ILE A 167 17.84 5.74 -0.10
N ARG A 168 17.20 6.77 -0.63
CA ARG A 168 17.11 7.06 -2.05
C ARG A 168 17.42 8.53 -2.29
N LEU A 169 18.18 8.81 -3.33
CA LEU A 169 18.53 10.16 -3.74
C LEU A 169 18.12 10.37 -5.20
N ASN A 170 17.22 11.33 -5.42
CA ASN A 170 16.82 11.77 -6.75
C ASN A 170 17.62 13.03 -7.13
N LEU A 171 18.39 12.94 -8.20
CA LEU A 171 19.20 14.04 -8.71
C LEU A 171 18.46 14.78 -9.85
N PRO A 172 18.69 16.09 -10.03
CA PRO A 172 18.11 16.87 -11.13
C PRO A 172 18.42 16.31 -12.52
N SER A 173 19.51 15.53 -12.66
CA SER A 173 19.91 14.81 -13.87
C SER A 173 19.00 13.62 -14.24
N ARG A 174 17.88 13.41 -13.53
CA ARG A 174 17.00 12.22 -13.67
C ARG A 174 17.74 10.92 -13.35
N THR A 175 18.67 11.02 -12.41
CA THR A 175 19.38 9.89 -11.83
C THR A 175 18.77 9.59 -10.46
N GLU A 176 18.44 8.34 -10.20
CA GLU A 176 18.05 7.86 -8.87
C GLU A 176 19.13 6.89 -8.36
N ILE A 177 19.60 7.09 -7.13
CA ILE A 177 20.50 6.14 -6.45
C ILE A 177 19.80 5.68 -5.19
N GLY A 178 19.75 4.36 -4.98
CA GLY A 178 19.11 3.73 -3.83
C GLY A 178 20.04 2.77 -3.11
N LEU A 179 20.13 2.88 -1.79
CA LEU A 179 20.75 1.91 -0.91
C LEU A 179 19.66 1.33 0.00
N HIS A 180 19.68 0.03 0.22
CA HIS A 180 18.73 -0.65 1.10
C HIS A 180 19.44 -1.76 1.88
N ALA A 181 19.03 -1.94 3.12
CA ALA A 181 19.41 -3.08 3.95
C ALA A 181 18.19 -3.55 4.74
N GLY A 182 18.02 -4.86 4.84
CA GLY A 182 16.89 -5.42 5.57
C GLY A 182 17.04 -6.91 5.81
N THR A 183 16.04 -7.46 6.49
CA THR A 183 15.98 -8.88 6.76
C THR A 183 14.71 -9.49 6.20
N ASN A 184 14.79 -10.76 5.80
CA ASN A 184 13.61 -11.57 5.58
C ASN A 184 13.77 -12.97 6.18
N SER A 185 12.65 -13.62 6.43
CA SER A 185 12.62 -14.98 6.93
C SER A 185 12.17 -15.89 5.80
N LEU A 186 13.11 -16.60 5.20
CA LEU A 186 12.80 -17.56 4.14
C LEU A 186 12.36 -18.88 4.78
N ASN A 187 11.24 -19.43 4.32
CA ASN A 187 10.77 -20.74 4.76
C ASN A 187 11.47 -21.85 3.96
N ASN A 188 12.73 -22.11 4.29
CA ASN A 188 13.48 -23.24 3.74
C ASN A 188 14.40 -23.85 4.80
N SER A 189 14.93 -25.05 4.53
CA SER A 189 15.71 -25.83 5.50
C SER A 189 17.00 -25.16 5.99
N TYR A 190 17.53 -24.19 5.26
CA TYR A 190 18.73 -23.45 5.65
C TYR A 190 18.42 -22.34 6.68
N PHE A 191 17.28 -21.66 6.53
CA PHE A 191 16.88 -20.53 7.39
C PHE A 191 15.92 -20.93 8.51
N THR A 192 15.06 -21.92 8.27
CA THR A 192 14.02 -22.34 9.22
C THR A 192 14.02 -23.86 9.38
N GLN A 193 14.06 -24.33 10.62
CA GLN A 193 13.85 -25.73 10.98
C GLN A 193 12.95 -25.82 12.20
N SER A 194 12.04 -26.77 12.18
CA SER A 194 11.17 -27.05 13.31
C SER A 194 11.16 -28.54 13.61
N GLY A 195 10.84 -28.89 14.85
CA GLY A 195 10.70 -30.28 15.25
C GLY A 195 9.58 -30.44 16.27
N LEU A 196 8.99 -31.63 16.28
CA LEU A 196 7.98 -32.00 17.27
C LEU A 196 8.63 -32.15 18.64
N ARG A 197 8.03 -31.51 19.64
CA ARG A 197 8.37 -31.65 21.05
C ARG A 197 7.11 -31.98 21.86
N PRO A 198 7.23 -32.70 22.99
CA PRO A 198 6.13 -32.83 23.93
C PRO A 198 5.62 -31.45 24.35
N VAL A 199 4.31 -31.32 24.51
CA VAL A 199 3.72 -30.06 24.97
C VAL A 199 4.17 -29.77 26.40
N GLY A 200 4.41 -28.50 26.74
CA GLY A 200 4.81 -28.10 28.09
C GLY A 200 3.78 -28.51 29.15
N ASN A 201 4.20 -28.54 30.42
CA ASN A 201 3.34 -28.86 31.56
C ASN A 201 2.70 -30.25 31.51
N ASN A 202 3.42 -31.24 30.97
CA ASN A 202 3.00 -32.64 30.95
C ASN A 202 1.65 -32.88 30.22
N GLN A 203 1.31 -31.99 29.30
CA GLN A 203 0.10 -32.13 28.48
C GLN A 203 0.31 -33.20 27.41
N PHE A 204 -0.76 -33.93 27.10
CA PHE A 204 -0.75 -34.91 26.02
C PHE A 204 -0.60 -34.23 24.65
N GLY A 205 0.20 -34.84 23.78
CA GLY A 205 0.38 -34.40 22.39
C GLY A 205 1.78 -33.90 22.07
N THR A 206 1.93 -33.30 20.89
CA THR A 206 3.17 -32.70 20.42
C THR A 206 2.90 -31.30 19.90
N THR A 207 3.84 -30.38 20.13
CA THR A 207 3.85 -29.06 19.52
C THR A 207 5.08 -28.90 18.63
N THR A 208 4.94 -28.12 17.56
CA THR A 208 6.04 -27.77 16.66
C THR A 208 6.85 -26.65 17.29
N VAL A 209 8.12 -26.91 17.57
CA VAL A 209 9.04 -25.94 18.15
C VAL A 209 10.08 -25.54 17.11
N PRO A 210 10.36 -24.24 16.91
CA PRO A 210 11.46 -23.81 16.05
C PRO A 210 12.79 -24.27 16.67
N ILE A 211 13.55 -25.06 15.92
CA ILE A 211 14.92 -25.47 16.26
C ILE A 211 15.91 -24.46 15.70
N LEU A 212 15.62 -23.94 14.51
CA LEU A 212 16.41 -22.93 13.83
C LEU A 212 15.47 -21.88 13.25
N ASN A 213 15.76 -20.61 13.53
CA ASN A 213 15.07 -19.49 12.91
C ASN A 213 16.11 -18.39 12.67
N ARG A 214 16.66 -18.35 11.45
CA ARG A 214 17.70 -17.41 11.04
C ARG A 214 17.12 -16.39 10.06
N PRO A 215 17.27 -15.08 10.33
CA PRO A 215 16.99 -14.08 9.32
C PRO A 215 18.05 -14.15 8.20
N LYS A 216 17.62 -14.00 6.95
CA LYS A 216 18.51 -13.64 5.84
C LYS A 216 18.67 -12.12 5.88
N VAL A 217 19.90 -11.64 6.00
CA VAL A 217 20.23 -10.22 5.77
C VAL A 217 20.39 -10.04 4.26
N ILE A 218 19.84 -8.94 3.75
CA ILE A 218 19.93 -8.54 2.35
C ILE A 218 20.37 -7.09 2.32
N GLU A 219 21.39 -6.81 1.52
CA GLU A 219 21.82 -5.46 1.19
C GLU A 219 21.73 -5.26 -0.32
N SER A 220 21.31 -4.08 -0.77
CA SER A 220 21.19 -3.81 -2.19
C SER A 220 21.53 -2.38 -2.54
N LEU A 221 22.19 -2.22 -3.69
CA LEU A 221 22.46 -0.94 -4.34
C LEU A 221 21.77 -0.92 -5.70
N ARG A 222 21.07 0.18 -5.97
CA ARG A 222 20.38 0.43 -7.23
C ARG A 222 20.79 1.80 -7.77
N ALA A 223 21.03 1.88 -9.07
CA ALA A 223 21.19 3.14 -9.78
C ALA A 223 20.32 3.12 -11.03
N GLU A 224 19.52 4.16 -11.22
CA GLU A 224 18.67 4.35 -12.40
C GLU A 224 19.01 5.68 -13.08
N GLN A 225 19.07 5.67 -14.41
CA GLN A 225 19.19 6.87 -15.23
C GLN A 225 18.12 6.87 -16.31
N LEU A 226 17.36 7.97 -16.38
CA LEU A 226 16.42 8.23 -17.45
C LEU A 226 17.01 9.21 -18.47
N PHE A 227 17.21 8.73 -19.69
CA PHE A 227 17.62 9.53 -20.84
C PHE A 227 16.38 9.91 -21.63
N MET A 228 16.12 11.21 -21.77
CA MET A 228 15.07 11.68 -22.66
C MET A 228 15.62 11.72 -24.08
N LEU A 229 14.90 11.08 -24.99
CA LEU A 229 15.11 11.21 -26.43
C LEU A 229 14.19 12.32 -26.94
N ASP A 230 14.39 12.78 -28.17
CA ASP A 230 13.54 13.83 -28.74
C ASP A 230 12.05 13.41 -28.74
N GLY A 231 11.18 14.35 -28.36
CA GLY A 231 9.74 14.14 -28.29
C GLY A 231 9.25 13.49 -26.98
N LYS A 232 8.51 12.36 -27.10
CA LYS A 232 7.85 11.63 -25.99
C LYS A 232 8.54 10.32 -25.61
N ALA A 233 9.71 10.05 -26.19
CA ALA A 233 10.44 8.81 -25.97
C ALA A 233 11.53 8.99 -24.90
N GLY A 234 11.81 7.93 -24.17
CA GLY A 234 12.91 7.90 -23.20
C GLY A 234 13.51 6.51 -23.13
N LEU A 235 14.79 6.45 -22.80
CA LEU A 235 15.50 5.22 -22.48
C LEU A 235 15.83 5.22 -21.00
N LYS A 236 15.48 4.13 -20.31
CA LYS A 236 15.79 3.93 -18.91
C LYS A 236 16.87 2.86 -18.78
N ALA A 237 17.96 3.19 -18.10
CA ALA A 237 18.99 2.25 -17.72
C ALA A 237 18.93 2.03 -16.20
N VAL A 238 18.94 0.76 -15.78
CA VAL A 238 18.94 0.37 -14.36
C VAL A 238 20.12 -0.57 -14.11
N ALA A 239 20.92 -0.25 -13.10
CA ALA A 239 21.95 -1.12 -12.55
C ALA A 239 21.56 -1.53 -11.13
N TYR A 240 21.72 -2.80 -10.81
CA TYR A 240 21.31 -3.38 -9.53
C TYR A 240 22.35 -4.39 -9.04
N GLY A 241 22.62 -4.38 -7.74
CA GLY A 241 23.41 -5.40 -7.04
C GLY A 241 22.79 -5.74 -5.69
N GLU A 242 22.89 -7.02 -5.31
CA GLU A 242 22.42 -7.59 -4.05
C GLU A 242 23.54 -8.38 -3.38
N LEU A 243 23.61 -8.34 -2.05
CA LEU A 243 24.43 -9.19 -1.19
C LEU A 243 23.55 -9.95 -0.19
#